data_AF-A0A1W9PCE3-F1
#
_entry.id   AF-A0A1W9PCE3-F1
#
_cell.length_a   1.000
_cell.length_b   1.000
_cell.length_c   1.000
_cell.angle_alpha   90.00
_cell.angle_beta   90.00
_cell.angle_gamma   90.00
#
_symmetry.space_group_name_H-M   'P 1'
#
loop_
_entity.id
_entity.type
_entity.pdbx_description
1 polymer ?
#
loop_
_entity_poly.entity_id
_entity_poly.type
_entity_poly.pdbx_seq_one_letter_code
_entity_poly.pdbx_strand_id
1 'polypeptide(L)' 'MSKDKVTIKLPRPLYNRVKNIIEGSGFGSVNEFVVYVLRDLVSMHESSSSELTREEVEKIRQRLKNLGYF' A
#
# COMPACT_ATOMS: atom_id res chain seq x y z
N MET A 1 -3.68 14.14 -19.82
CA MET A 1 -4.31 12.82 -19.63
C MET A 1 -5.15 12.91 -18.38
N SER A 2 -6.47 13.06 -18.54
CA SER A 2 -7.42 13.15 -17.44
C SER A 2 -7.27 11.90 -16.57
N LYS A 3 -6.65 12.03 -15.40
CA LYS A 3 -6.63 10.95 -14.42
C LYS A 3 -8.06 10.84 -13.88
N ASP A 4 -8.85 9.96 -14.47
CA ASP A 4 -10.08 9.49 -13.86
C ASP A 4 -9.73 9.04 -12.44
N LYS A 5 -10.28 9.74 -11.45
CA LYS A 5 -10.07 9.47 -10.03
C LYS A 5 -11.34 8.86 -9.49
N VAL A 6 -11.22 7.65 -8.97
CA VAL A 6 -12.29 7.00 -8.22
C VAL A 6 -12.20 7.37 -6.74
N THR A 7 -13.35 7.58 -6.10
CA THR A 7 -13.40 7.85 -4.66
C THR A 7 -13.60 6.55 -3.90
N ILE A 8 -12.65 6.21 -3.02
CA ILE A 8 -12.72 5.01 -2.19
C ILE A 8 -13.14 5.41 -0.77
N LYS A 9 -14.19 4.78 -0.25
CA LYS A 9 -14.63 4.99 1.14
C LYS A 9 -13.78 4.13 2.06
N LEU A 10 -12.99 4.78 2.92
CA LEU A 10 -12.20 4.13 3.96
C LEU A 10 -12.91 4.27 5.32
N PRO A 11 -12.99 3.20 6.13
CA PRO A 11 -13.45 3.31 7.51
C PRO A 11 -12.62 4.35 8.28
N ARG A 12 -13.30 5.23 9.03
CA ARG A 12 -12.63 6.29 9.82
C ARG A 12 -11.49 5.79 10.70
N PRO A 13 -11.62 4.64 11.41
CA PRO A 13 -10.52 4.13 12.23
C PRO A 13 -9.27 3.80 11.42
N LEU A 14 -9.46 3.25 10.21
CA LEU A 14 -8.36 2.88 9.32
C LEU A 14 -7.68 4.13 8.75
N TYR A 15 -8.47 5.11 8.33
CA TYR A 15 -7.94 6.40 7.88
C TYR A 15 -7.08 7.08 8.95
N ASN A 16 -7.54 7.12 10.21
CA ASN A 16 -6.78 7.74 11.30
C ASN A 16 -5.49 7.00 11.61
N ARG A 17 -5.50 5.66 11.58
CA ARG A 17 -4.26 4.87 11.74
C ARG A 17 -3.26 5.17 10.64
N VAL A 18 -3.71 5.16 9.39
CA VAL A 18 -2.84 5.48 8.25
C VAL A 18 -2.32 6.91 8.35
N LYS A 19 -3.17 7.87 8.74
CA LYS A 19 -2.75 9.25 8.99
C LYS A 19 -1.61 9.33 9.99
N ASN A 20 -1.73 8.67 11.14
CA ASN A 20 -0.67 8.67 12.16
C ASN A 20 0.61 7.97 11.65
N ILE A 21 0.49 6.92 10.83
CA ILE A 21 1.64 6.20 10.25
C ILE A 21 2.42 7.09 9.27
N ILE A 22 1.71 7.92 8.50
CA ILE A 22 2.35 8.80 7.52
C ILE A 22 2.81 10.14 8.13
N GLU A 23 2.44 10.46 9.37
CA GLU A 23 2.93 11.65 10.07
C GLU A 23 4.44 11.51 10.35
N GLY A 24 5.25 12.31 9.65
CA GLY A 24 6.71 12.21 9.65
C GLY A 24 7.29 11.40 8.49
N SER A 25 6.44 10.83 7.63
CA SER A 25 6.85 10.28 6.34
C SER A 25 6.97 11.37 5.28
N GLY A 26 7.55 11.04 4.12
CA GLY A 26 7.61 11.94 2.97
C GLY A 26 6.30 12.08 2.18
N PHE A 27 5.19 11.50 2.64
CA PHE A 27 3.91 11.55 1.94
C PHE A 27 3.10 12.80 2.30
N GLY A 28 2.60 13.52 1.29
CA GLY A 28 1.81 14.74 1.50
C GLY A 28 0.35 14.50 1.91
N SER A 29 -0.16 13.26 1.73
CA SER A 29 -1.52 12.91 2.12
C SER A 29 -1.73 11.40 2.25
N VAL A 30 -2.78 11.01 2.98
CA VAL A 30 -3.25 9.62 3.06
C VAL A 30 -3.59 9.06 1.69
N ASN A 31 -4.18 9.88 0.81
CA ASN A 31 -4.52 9.46 -0.54
C ASN A 31 -3.27 9.12 -1.36
N GLU A 32 -2.20 9.92 -1.24
CA GLU A 32 -0.93 9.66 -1.92
C GLU A 32 -0.29 8.36 -1.47
N PHE A 33 -0.28 8.12 -0.15
CA PHE A 33 0.18 6.85 0.42
C PHE A 33 -0.63 5.66 -0.09
N VAL A 34 -1.96 5.73 -0.08
CA VAL A 34 -2.84 4.66 -0.56
C VAL A 34 -2.60 4.37 -2.05
N VAL A 35 -2.45 5.42 -2.88
CA VAL A 35 -2.13 5.26 -4.31
C VAL A 35 -0.77 4.62 -4.52
N TYR A 36 0.23 5.00 -3.72
CA TYR A 36 1.58 4.42 -3.78
C TYR A 36 1.55 2.91 -3.46
N VAL A 37 0.92 2.53 -2.33
CA VAL A 37 0.81 1.13 -1.92
C VAL A 37 0.03 0.31 -2.94
N LEU A 38 -1.10 0.82 -3.43
CA LEU A 38 -1.89 0.11 -4.45
C LEU A 38 -1.09 -0.07 -5.75
N ARG A 39 -0.31 0.93 -6.17
CA ARG A 39 0.54 0.82 -7.35
C ARG A 39 1.64 -0.22 -7.15
N ASP A 40 2.31 -0.21 -6.00
CA ASP A 40 3.35 -1.19 -5.66
C ASP A 40 2.79 -2.63 -5.69
N LEU A 41 1.63 -2.84 -5.06
CA LEU A 41 0.94 -4.13 -5.06
C LEU A 41 0.53 -4.59 -6.47
N VAL A 42 -0.01 -3.69 -7.29
CA VAL A 42 -0.41 -4.03 -8.67
C VAL A 42 0.82 -4.27 -9.54
N SER A 43 1.88 -3.46 -9.44
CA SER A 43 3.12 -3.68 -10.19
C SER A 43 3.76 -5.02 -9.82
N MET A 44 3.73 -5.39 -8.53
CA MET A 44 4.20 -6.70 -8.10
C MET A 44 3.32 -7.82 -8.68
N HIS A 45 2.00 -7.65 -8.68
CA HIS A 45 1.06 -8.62 -9.25
C HIS A 45 1.12 -8.72 -10.80
N GLU A 46 1.36 -7.64 -11.54
CA GLU A 46 1.53 -7.70 -13.00
C GLU A 46 2.84 -8.37 -13.39
N SER A 47 3.89 -8.18 -12.59
CA SER A 47 5.15 -8.94 -12.69
C SER A 47 4.94 -10.46 -12.47
N SER A 48 3.81 -10.83 -11.87
CA SER A 48 3.38 -12.20 -11.54
C SER A 48 2.60 -12.90 -12.64
N SER A 49 2.41 -12.27 -13.81
CA SER A 49 2.03 -13.02 -15.02
C SER A 49 3.09 -14.06 -15.39
N SER A 50 4.26 -13.97 -14.74
CA SER A 50 5.20 -15.05 -14.44
C SER A 50 5.23 -15.29 -12.92
N GLU A 51 4.38 -16.22 -12.46
CA GLU A 51 4.39 -16.92 -11.16
C GLU A 51 5.11 -16.24 -9.96
N LEU A 52 4.36 -15.64 -9.02
CA LEU A 52 4.90 -15.25 -7.71
C LEU A 52 5.46 -16.47 -6.99
N THR A 53 6.78 -16.51 -6.80
CA THR A 53 7.43 -17.53 -5.98
C THR A 53 7.19 -17.26 -4.49
N ARG A 54 7.18 -18.33 -3.70
CA ARG A 54 6.94 -18.30 -2.24
C ARG A 54 7.84 -17.31 -1.49
N GLU A 55 9.02 -17.03 -2.05
CA GLU A 55 10.03 -16.13 -1.50
C GLU A 55 9.59 -14.66 -1.48
N GLU A 56 8.83 -14.22 -2.48
CA GLU A 56 8.30 -12.84 -2.56
C GLU A 56 7.22 -12.60 -1.50
N VAL A 57 6.37 -13.61 -1.29
CA VAL A 57 5.35 -13.59 -0.23
C VAL A 57 5.99 -13.55 1.15
N GLU A 58 7.10 -14.27 1.37
CA GLU A 58 7.86 -14.19 2.62
C GLU A 58 8.50 -12.81 2.83
N LYS A 59 9.02 -12.18 1.77
CA LYS A 59 9.56 -10.80 1.86
C LYS A 59 8.48 -9.78 2.21
N ILE A 60 7.28 -9.88 1.63
CA ILE A 60 6.15 -9.03 2.05
C ILE A 60 5.80 -9.30 3.50
N ARG A 61 5.71 -10.57 3.91
CA ARG A 61 5.38 -10.93 5.29
C ARG A 61 6.40 -10.35 6.28
N GLN A 62 7.69 -10.36 5.93
CA GLN A 62 8.72 -9.73 6.75
C GLN A 62 8.60 -8.20 6.76
N ARG A 63 8.33 -7.55 5.62
CA ARG A 63 8.12 -6.10 5.58
C ARG A 63 6.90 -5.67 6.38
N LEU A 64 5.78 -6.40 6.28
CA LEU A 64 4.57 -6.16 7.06
C LEU A 64 4.80 -6.39 8.56
N LYS A 65 5.60 -7.40 8.93
CA LYS A 65 5.98 -7.66 10.33
C LYS A 65 6.84 -6.53 10.90
N ASN A 66 7.79 -6.01 10.12
CA ASN A 66 8.61 -4.86 10.53
C ASN A 66 7.80 -3.56 10.66
N LEU A 67 6.65 -3.47 10.00
CA LEU A 67 5.70 -2.37 10.10
C LEU A 67 4.65 -2.58 11.22
N GLY A 68 4.76 -3.66 12.01
CA GLY A 68 3.92 -3.89 13.20
C GLY A 68 2.51 -4.42 12.92
N TYR A 69 2.29 -5.05 11.76
CA TYR A 69 1.00 -5.65 11.41
C TYR A 69 0.79 -7.08 11.97
N PHE A 70 1.75 -7.64 12.72
CA PHE A 70 1.70 -8.97 13.36
C PHE A 70 2.30 -8.95 14.77
#